data_AF-A0A497FHY7-F1
#
_entry.id   AF-A0A497FHY7-F1
#
_cell.length_a   1.000
_cell.length_b   1.000
_cell.length_c   1.000
_cell.angle_alpha   90.00
_cell.angle_beta   90.00
_cell.angle_gamma   90.00
#
_symmetry.space_group_name_H-M   'P 1'
#
loop_
_entity.id
_entity.type
_entity.pdbx_description
1 polymer ?
#
loop_
_entity_poly.entity_id
_entity_poly.type
_entity_poly.pdbx_seq_one_letter_code
_entity_poly.pdbx_strand_id
1 'polypeptide(L)'
;AKKVVLHHIKSEYVSKAVEKGLYASVPARSRDLIKALKYSSSFVVESDYLDDPKRPGAVIAPWSIYRTFNRLISNGYLSETLADKILVDNIKLLYGLE
;
A
#
# COMPACT_ATOMS: atom_id res chain seq x y z
N ALA A 1 5.62 -18.17 8.47
CA ALA A 1 5.18 -16.92 7.83
C ALA A 1 3.75 -17.07 7.31
N LYS A 2 2.90 -16.07 7.51
CA LYS A 2 1.59 -15.96 6.85
C LYS A 2 1.86 -15.65 5.36
N LYS A 3 1.71 -16.63 4.47
CA LYS A 3 2.21 -16.57 3.06
C LYS A 3 1.18 -16.09 2.03
N VAL A 4 0.10 -15.45 2.46
CA VAL A 4 -0.98 -15.03 1.55
C VAL A 4 -1.12 -13.52 1.58
N VAL A 5 -0.92 -12.92 0.40
CA VAL A 5 -1.13 -11.50 0.15
C VAL A 5 -2.42 -11.37 -0.65
N LEU A 6 -3.37 -10.61 -0.12
CA LEU A 6 -4.56 -10.19 -0.83
C LEU A 6 -4.18 -9.01 -1.74
N HIS A 7 -3.79 -9.36 -2.96
CA HIS A 7 -3.47 -8.41 -4.03
C HIS A 7 -4.68 -7.54 -4.38
N HIS A 8 -4.44 -6.27 -4.67
CA HIS A 8 -5.44 -5.28 -5.08
C HIS A 8 -6.69 -5.20 -4.18
N ILE A 9 -6.51 -5.35 -2.86
CA ILE A 9 -7.63 -5.38 -1.94
C ILE A 9 -8.26 -3.99 -1.78
N LYS A 10 -9.60 -3.95 -1.69
CA LYS A 10 -10.32 -2.72 -1.33
C LYS A 10 -9.96 -2.31 0.10
N SER A 11 -9.77 -1.01 0.30
CA SER A 11 -9.34 -0.44 1.58
C SER A 11 -10.23 -0.80 2.78
N GLU A 12 -11.54 -0.99 2.58
CA GLU A 12 -12.47 -1.40 3.66
C GLU A 12 -12.20 -2.80 4.24
N TYR A 13 -11.46 -3.66 3.53
CA TYR A 13 -11.17 -5.03 3.98
C TYR A 13 -9.78 -5.17 4.62
N VAL A 14 -9.03 -4.07 4.76
CA VAL A 14 -7.68 -4.10 5.33
C VAL A 14 -7.69 -4.63 6.76
N SER A 15 -8.56 -4.12 7.64
CA SER A 15 -8.68 -4.64 9.02
C SER A 15 -9.04 -6.12 9.03
N LYS A 16 -9.92 -6.55 8.11
CA LYS A 16 -10.34 -7.95 8.03
C LYS A 16 -9.21 -8.88 7.59
N ALA A 17 -8.37 -8.44 6.65
CA ALA A 17 -7.18 -9.17 6.25
C ALA A 17 -6.24 -9.35 7.45
N VAL A 18 -5.97 -8.26 8.18
CA VAL A 18 -5.11 -8.26 9.38
C VAL A 18 -5.66 -9.20 10.46
N GLU A 19 -6.96 -9.13 10.78
CA GLU A 19 -7.64 -10.03 11.74
C GLU A 19 -7.48 -11.50 11.36
N LYS A 20 -7.58 -11.82 10.07
CA LYS A 20 -7.41 -13.19 9.56
C LYS A 20 -5.96 -13.60 9.42
N GLY A 21 -5.03 -12.70 9.72
CA GLY A 21 -3.61 -12.95 9.58
C GLY A 21 -3.18 -13.08 8.13
N LEU A 22 -3.77 -12.30 7.24
CA LEU A 22 -3.40 -12.16 5.84
C LEU A 22 -2.74 -10.78 5.65
N TYR A 23 -1.92 -10.64 4.61
CA TYR A 23 -1.38 -9.35 4.23
C TYR A 23 -2.30 -8.67 3.22
N ALA A 24 -2.58 -7.39 3.44
CA ALA A 24 -3.31 -6.55 2.50
C ALA A 24 -2.33 -5.81 1.58
N SER A 25 -2.51 -5.89 0.27
CA SER A 25 -1.80 -5.05 -0.70
C SER A 25 -2.74 -4.02 -1.31
N VAL A 26 -2.56 -2.76 -0.92
CA VAL A 26 -3.47 -1.65 -1.26
C VAL A 26 -2.92 -0.87 -2.47
N PRO A 27 -3.75 -0.54 -3.46
CA PRO A 27 -3.31 0.27 -4.59
C PRO A 27 -2.83 1.66 -4.14
N ALA A 28 -1.72 2.13 -4.73
CA ALA A 28 -1.04 3.40 -4.38
C ALA A 28 -1.80 4.68 -4.82
N ARG A 29 -3.11 4.72 -4.64
CA ARG A 29 -3.99 5.86 -4.92
C ARG A 29 -4.31 6.57 -3.63
N SER A 30 -4.21 7.90 -3.59
CA SER A 30 -4.44 8.67 -2.36
C SER A 30 -5.77 8.34 -1.67
N ARG A 31 -6.87 8.18 -2.42
CA ARG A 31 -8.18 7.82 -1.85
C ARG A 31 -8.16 6.46 -1.14
N ASP A 32 -7.47 5.49 -1.74
CA ASP A 32 -7.44 4.11 -1.27
C ASP A 32 -6.53 4.01 -0.03
N LEU A 33 -5.39 4.72 -0.03
CA LEU A 33 -4.49 4.82 1.11
C LEU A 33 -5.12 5.57 2.29
N ILE A 34 -5.73 6.74 2.08
CA ILE A 34 -6.43 7.49 3.14
C ILE A 34 -7.55 6.64 3.76
N LYS A 35 -8.29 5.89 2.93
CA LYS A 35 -9.32 4.99 3.43
C LYS A 35 -8.73 3.82 4.21
N ALA A 36 -7.65 3.20 3.74
CA ALA A 36 -6.99 2.07 4.41
C ALA A 36 -6.44 2.46 5.79
N LEU A 37 -5.84 3.65 5.89
CA LEU A 37 -5.31 4.21 7.14
C LEU A 37 -6.37 4.35 8.25
N LYS A 38 -7.66 4.45 7.91
CA LYS A 38 -8.76 4.45 8.88
C LYS A 38 -9.01 3.08 9.53
N TYR A 39 -8.56 2.00 8.88
CA TYR A 39 -8.80 0.62 9.33
C TYR A 39 -7.55 -0.03 9.94
N SER A 40 -6.38 0.17 9.35
CA SER A 40 -5.11 -0.31 9.89
C SER A 40 -3.93 0.35 9.16
N SER A 41 -2.75 0.31 9.77
CA SER A 41 -1.46 0.61 9.11
C SER A 41 -0.66 -0.65 8.76
N SER A 42 -1.20 -1.84 9.01
CA SER A 42 -0.57 -3.13 8.70
C SER A 42 -0.96 -3.60 7.29
N PHE A 43 -0.54 -2.85 6.28
CA PHE A 43 -0.72 -3.16 4.87
C PHE A 43 0.52 -2.78 4.07
N VAL A 44 0.72 -3.43 2.92
CA VAL A 44 1.72 -3.04 1.93
C VAL A 44 1.05 -2.30 0.78
N VAL A 45 1.84 -1.61 -0.04
CA VAL A 45 1.34 -0.78 -1.14
C VAL A 45 1.87 -1.30 -2.46
N GLU A 46 1.01 -1.27 -3.48
CA GLU A 46 1.34 -1.69 -4.83
C GLU A 46 0.95 -0.65 -5.86
N SER A 47 1.72 -0.60 -6.94
CA SER A 47 1.38 0.16 -8.15
C SER A 47 0.38 -0.58 -9.03
N ASP A 48 0.38 -1.92 -8.99
CA ASP A 48 -0.27 -2.79 -9.98
C ASP A 48 0.09 -2.37 -11.42
N TYR A 49 1.40 -2.15 -11.63
CA TYR A 49 1.92 -1.63 -12.89
C TYR A 49 1.77 -2.66 -14.01
N LEU A 50 1.07 -2.27 -15.08
CA LEU A 50 0.93 -3.05 -16.30
C LEU A 50 1.81 -2.45 -17.38
N ASP A 51 2.79 -3.22 -17.86
CA ASP A 51 3.68 -2.83 -18.95
C ASP A 51 3.04 -3.15 -20.32
N ASP A 52 1.95 -2.45 -20.65
CA ASP A 52 1.23 -2.58 -21.91
C ASP A 52 1.41 -1.33 -22.79
N PRO A 53 2.14 -1.44 -23.92
CA PRO A 53 2.36 -0.31 -24.84
C PRO A 53 1.07 0.27 -25.41
N LYS A 54 -0.04 -0.49 -25.41
CA LYS A 54 -1.35 -0.04 -25.89
C LYS A 54 -2.08 0.82 -24.86
N ARG A 55 -1.61 0.88 -23.61
CA ARG A 55 -2.27 1.57 -22.49
C ARG A 55 -1.31 2.54 -21.76
N PRO A 56 -0.63 3.46 -22.47
CA PRO A 56 0.29 4.39 -21.85
C PRO A 56 -0.43 5.28 -20.82
N GLY A 57 0.13 5.37 -19.61
CA GLY A 57 -0.42 6.20 -18.53
C GLY A 57 -1.69 5.67 -17.86
N ALA A 58 -2.20 4.50 -18.26
CA ALA A 58 -3.40 3.91 -17.64
C ALA A 58 -3.13 3.30 -16.26
N VAL A 59 -1.85 3.15 -15.88
CA VAL A 59 -1.41 2.51 -14.64
C VAL A 59 -0.63 3.46 -13.76
N ILE A 60 -0.64 3.18 -12.47
CA ILE A 60 0.20 3.89 -11.52
C ILE A 60 1.62 3.39 -11.73
N ALA A 61 2.54 4.27 -12.08
CA ALA A 61 3.93 3.85 -12.16
C ALA A 61 4.49 3.58 -10.75
N PRO A 62 5.42 2.61 -10.56
CA PRO A 62 6.04 2.37 -9.26
C PRO A 62 6.69 3.61 -8.66
N TRP A 63 7.36 4.42 -9.50
CA TRP A 63 7.92 5.71 -9.08
C TRP A 63 6.87 6.78 -8.78
N SER A 64 5.58 6.57 -9.02
CA SER A 64 4.54 7.50 -8.56
C SER A 64 4.15 7.27 -7.10
N ILE A 65 4.56 6.15 -6.49
CA ILE A 65 4.29 5.85 -5.08
C ILE A 65 4.91 6.92 -4.18
N TYR A 66 6.17 7.32 -4.42
CA TYR A 66 6.83 8.37 -3.62
C TYR A 66 6.06 9.69 -3.69
N ARG A 67 5.55 10.06 -4.87
CA ARG A 67 4.78 11.31 -5.06
C ARG A 67 3.47 11.28 -4.28
N THR A 68 2.79 10.13 -4.29
CA THR A 68 1.56 9.93 -3.52
C THR A 68 1.84 10.06 -2.03
N PHE A 69 2.87 9.41 -1.51
CA PHE A 69 3.22 9.46 -0.08
C PHE A 69 3.65 10.85 0.36
N ASN A 70 4.53 11.52 -0.39
CA ASN A 70 4.93 12.90 -0.10
C ASN A 70 3.72 13.83 -0.03
N ARG A 71 2.78 13.72 -0.98
CA ARG A 71 1.54 14.51 -0.96
C ARG A 71 0.68 14.21 0.27
N LEU A 72 0.55 12.94 0.67
CA LEU A 72 -0.21 12.57 1.88
C LEU A 72 0.44 13.12 3.15
N ILE A 73 1.77 13.13 3.21
CA ILE A 73 2.54 13.70 4.32
C ILE A 73 2.36 15.21 4.37
N SER A 74 2.61 15.92 3.26
CA SER A 74 2.47 17.39 3.20
C SER A 74 1.06 17.87 3.53
N ASN A 75 0.04 17.07 3.23
CA ASN A 75 -1.36 17.40 3.53
C ASN A 75 -1.83 16.91 4.92
N GLY A 76 -0.93 16.33 5.73
CA GLY A 76 -1.25 15.89 7.10
C GLY A 76 -2.09 14.61 7.19
N TYR A 77 -2.27 13.86 6.10
CA TYR A 77 -2.99 12.58 6.11
C TYR A 77 -2.14 11.41 6.65
N LEU A 78 -0.82 11.57 6.67
CA LEU A 78 0.14 10.52 7.00
C LEU A 78 1.38 11.16 7.66
N SER A 79 1.94 10.56 8.72
CA SER A 79 3.24 10.98 9.25
C SER A 79 4.38 10.23 8.57
N GLU A 80 5.59 10.78 8.61
CA GLU A 80 6.79 10.10 8.07
C GLU A 80 7.01 8.73 8.73
N THR A 81 6.85 8.63 10.04
CA THR A 81 6.96 7.34 10.76
C THR A 81 5.93 6.31 10.27
N LEU A 82 4.71 6.75 9.96
CA LEU A 82 3.68 5.84 9.45
C LEU A 82 3.92 5.47 7.99
N ALA A 83 4.49 6.39 7.20
CA ALA A 83 4.96 6.11 5.85
C ALA A 83 6.07 5.06 5.83
N ASP A 84 7.06 5.20 6.72
CA ASP A 84 8.19 4.27 6.86
C ASP A 84 7.70 2.86 7.22
N LYS A 85 6.80 2.75 8.20
CA LYS A 85 6.16 1.48 8.55
C LYS A 85 5.50 0.80 7.35
N ILE A 86 4.74 1.57 6.55
CA ILE A 86 3.97 1.03 5.41
C ILE A 86 4.88 0.64 4.24
N LEU A 87 5.88 1.46 3.93
CA LEU A 87 6.75 1.29 2.77
C LEU A 87 7.94 0.35 3.03
N VAL A 88 8.39 0.24 4.29
CA VAL A 88 9.63 -0.45 4.68
C VAL A 88 9.34 -1.59 5.67
N ASP A 89 8.83 -1.31 6.87
CA ASP A 89 8.72 -2.34 7.91
C ASP A 89 7.79 -3.49 7.51
N ASN A 90 6.62 -3.14 6.96
CA ASN A 90 5.63 -4.13 6.55
C ASN A 90 6.15 -5.02 5.40
N ILE A 91 6.95 -4.46 4.48
CA ILE A 91 7.52 -5.23 3.36
C ILE A 91 8.64 -6.15 3.85
N LYS A 92 9.49 -5.67 4.78
CA LYS A 92 10.52 -6.47 5.45
C LYS A 92 9.90 -7.65 6.19
N LEU A 93 8.84 -7.40 6.96
CA LEU A 93 8.14 -8.45 7.70
C LEU A 93 7.44 -9.46 6.79
N LEU A 94 6.84 -9.02 5.69
CA LEU A 94 6.17 -9.89 4.72
C LEU A 94 7.16 -10.86 4.05
N TYR A 95 8.29 -10.35 3.57
CA TYR A 95 9.28 -11.13 2.82
C TYR A 95 10.41 -11.72 3.68
N GLY A 96 10.46 -11.41 4.98
CA GLY A 96 11.51 -11.87 5.88
C GLY A 96 12.87 -11.25 5.57
N LEU A 97 12.90 -9.96 5.23
CA LEU A 97 14.11 -9.20 4.93
C LEU A 97 14.69 -8.59 6.22
N GLU A 98 16.01 -8.51 6.32
CA GLU A 98 16.75 -7.86 7.41
C GLU A 98 16.84 -6.32 7.24
#